data_AF-A0AA97E8Q1-F1
#
_entry.id   AF-A0AA97E8Q1-F1
#
_cell.length_a   1.000
_cell.length_b   1.000
_cell.length_c   1.000
_cell.angle_alpha   90.00
_cell.angle_beta   90.00
_cell.angle_gamma   90.00
#
_symmetry.space_group_name_H-M   'P 1'
#
loop_
_entity.id
_entity.type
_entity.pdbx_description
1 polymer ?
#
loop_
_entity_poly.entity_id
_entity_poly.type
_entity_poly.pdbx_seq_one_letter_code
_entity_poly.pdbx_strand_id
1 'polypeptide(L)'
;MKSYLAALTFLIITPAIAFSENANNEILYLDKPYAITHLSSFDIDCVWTKDEQGRLNSEALGPDSSGVCWDQKAVDQVERLDKEKKLIWYDPPSFDFEYGNKNKCYYMVDKKGGFVNFMLGDDVTEAEADECRKESNKEKALSLATKVEKEVEFGGYVATKKNILGSVVLACYTGSLDSDGMLVSKEEQANRYRELLGLYEGDSLNIKRINNAFNFARRNLSDRYPLDTRGQYRADVCDQMVLKGKL
;
A
#
# COMPACT_ATOMS: atom_id res chain seq x y z
N MET A 1 -27.16 -39.81 -34.71
CA MET A 1 -26.81 -38.54 -34.05
C MET A 1 -25.39 -38.66 -33.52
N LYS A 2 -24.45 -37.88 -34.06
CA LYS A 2 -23.04 -37.90 -33.63
C LYS A 2 -22.86 -36.83 -32.56
N SER A 3 -22.60 -37.25 -31.32
CA SER A 3 -22.32 -36.36 -30.20
C SER A 3 -20.86 -35.93 -30.25
N TYR A 4 -20.62 -34.64 -30.47
CA TYR A 4 -19.30 -34.03 -30.35
C TYR A 4 -19.04 -33.68 -28.88
N LEU A 5 -18.09 -34.38 -28.24
CA LEU A 5 -17.52 -33.96 -26.97
C LEU A 5 -16.57 -32.79 -27.26
N ALA A 6 -17.02 -31.57 -26.97
CA ALA A 6 -16.15 -30.40 -26.92
C ALA A 6 -15.37 -30.46 -25.59
N ALA A 7 -14.10 -30.84 -25.66
CA ALA A 7 -13.18 -30.68 -24.54
C ALA A 7 -12.92 -29.17 -24.34
N LEU A 8 -13.51 -28.57 -23.31
CA LEU A 8 -13.15 -27.25 -22.84
C LEU A 8 -11.75 -27.32 -22.22
N THR A 9 -10.72 -27.00 -23.00
CA THR A 9 -9.41 -26.66 -22.45
C THR A 9 -9.51 -25.31 -21.77
N PHE A 10 -9.68 -25.31 -20.45
CA PHE A 10 -9.39 -24.14 -19.63
C PHE A 10 -7.88 -23.89 -19.69
N LEU A 11 -7.46 -22.92 -20.51
CA LEU A 11 -6.15 -22.30 -20.37
C LEU A 11 -6.15 -21.55 -19.04
N ILE A 12 -5.57 -22.17 -18.01
CA ILE A 12 -5.21 -21.46 -16.78
C ILE A 12 -4.06 -20.54 -17.17
N ILE A 13 -4.38 -19.28 -17.45
CA ILE A 13 -3.37 -18.23 -17.61
C ILE A 13 -2.92 -17.89 -16.19
N THR A 14 -1.89 -18.56 -15.68
CA THR A 14 -1.10 -18.03 -14.57
C THR A 14 -0.13 -17.01 -15.15
N PRO A 15 -0.28 -15.70 -14.91
CA PRO A 15 0.85 -14.80 -15.04
C PRO A 15 1.71 -15.02 -13.79
N ALA A 16 2.35 -16.18 -13.69
CA ALA A 16 3.51 -16.31 -12.82
C ALA A 16 4.65 -15.74 -13.65
N ILE A 17 4.84 -14.42 -13.58
CA ILE A 17 6.06 -13.85 -14.12
C ILE A 17 7.15 -14.29 -13.16
N ALA A 18 7.78 -15.42 -13.45
CA ALA A 18 8.87 -15.97 -12.65
C ALA A 18 10.11 -15.13 -12.93
N PHE A 19 10.25 -14.02 -12.21
CA PHE A 19 11.47 -13.23 -12.21
C PHE A 19 12.56 -13.92 -11.40
N SER A 20 13.81 -13.62 -11.71
CA SER A 20 14.94 -14.00 -10.85
C SER A 20 14.74 -13.50 -9.41
N GLU A 21 15.32 -14.21 -8.44
CA GLU A 21 15.24 -13.83 -7.02
C GLU A 21 15.79 -12.41 -6.77
N ASN A 22 16.86 -12.05 -7.48
CA ASN A 22 17.44 -10.70 -7.42
C ASN A 22 16.45 -9.64 -7.91
N ALA A 23 15.83 -9.85 -9.09
CA ALA A 23 14.81 -8.93 -9.58
C ALA A 23 13.63 -8.82 -8.63
N ASN A 24 13.17 -9.94 -8.03
CA ASN A 24 12.13 -9.89 -7.01
C ASN A 24 12.54 -9.02 -5.81
N ASN A 25 13.76 -9.18 -5.30
CA ASN A 25 14.27 -8.39 -4.18
C ASN A 25 14.39 -6.89 -4.51
N GLU A 26 14.79 -6.55 -5.74
CA GLU A 26 14.81 -5.16 -6.21
C GLU A 26 13.40 -4.57 -6.30
N ILE A 27 12.44 -5.33 -6.82
CA ILE A 27 11.05 -4.87 -7.01
C ILE A 27 10.31 -4.69 -5.68
N LEU A 28 10.55 -5.55 -4.68
CA LEU A 28 9.85 -5.57 -3.39
C LEU A 28 9.77 -4.20 -2.69
N TYR A 29 10.72 -3.31 -2.96
CA TYR A 29 10.85 -2.01 -2.28
C TYR A 29 10.67 -0.81 -3.22
N LEU A 30 10.23 -1.02 -4.47
CA LEU A 30 9.97 0.07 -5.40
C LEU A 30 8.65 0.77 -5.07
N ASP A 31 8.69 2.10 -5.13
CA ASP A 31 7.54 3.00 -4.97
C ASP A 31 7.06 3.61 -6.30
N LYS A 32 7.69 3.19 -7.41
CA LYS A 32 7.47 3.73 -8.76
C LYS A 32 7.32 2.60 -9.79
N PRO A 33 6.69 2.90 -10.95
CA PRO A 33 6.54 1.90 -12.01
C PRO A 33 7.88 1.36 -12.49
N TYR A 34 7.90 0.06 -12.81
CA TYR A 34 9.10 -0.64 -13.25
C TYR A 34 8.87 -1.44 -14.53
N ALA A 35 9.95 -1.69 -15.26
CA ALA A 35 10.01 -2.58 -16.40
C ALA A 35 11.17 -3.56 -16.22
N ILE A 36 11.09 -4.71 -16.87
CA ILE A 36 12.11 -5.75 -16.76
C ILE A 36 12.59 -6.14 -18.14
N THR A 37 13.90 -6.30 -18.28
CA THR A 37 14.52 -6.89 -19.47
C THR A 37 15.36 -8.07 -19.06
N HIS A 38 15.28 -9.14 -19.85
CA HIS A 38 16.12 -10.32 -19.66
C HIS A 38 17.37 -10.25 -20.56
N LEU A 39 18.55 -10.40 -19.96
CA LEU A 39 19.85 -10.45 -20.63
C LEU A 39 20.31 -11.89 -20.80
N SER A 40 19.95 -12.50 -21.94
CA SER A 40 20.21 -13.92 -22.21
C SER A 40 21.68 -14.33 -22.14
N SER A 41 22.63 -13.41 -22.34
CA SER A 41 24.07 -13.72 -22.28
C SER A 41 24.56 -14.01 -20.86
N PHE A 42 23.84 -13.53 -19.85
CA PHE A 42 24.19 -13.68 -18.43
C PHE A 42 23.11 -14.39 -17.63
N ASP A 43 21.94 -14.67 -18.24
CA ASP A 43 20.76 -15.23 -17.58
C ASP A 43 20.32 -14.38 -16.39
N ILE A 44 20.30 -13.05 -16.58
CA ILE A 44 19.98 -12.05 -15.55
C ILE A 44 18.77 -11.23 -16.00
N ASP A 45 17.86 -10.98 -15.08
CA ASP A 45 16.79 -10.00 -15.23
C ASP A 45 17.25 -8.64 -14.67
N CYS A 46 17.12 -7.59 -15.47
CA CYS A 46 17.41 -6.22 -15.06
C CYS A 46 16.12 -5.47 -14.82
N VAL A 47 15.99 -4.88 -13.63
CA VAL A 47 14.87 -4.02 -13.26
C VAL A 47 15.21 -2.57 -13.60
N TRP A 48 14.25 -1.91 -14.27
CA TRP A 48 14.37 -0.54 -14.77
C TRP A 48 13.24 0.32 -14.27
N THR A 49 13.54 1.53 -13.84
CA THR A 49 12.55 2.55 -13.51
C THR A 49 12.80 3.80 -14.35
N LYS A 50 11.91 4.79 -14.20
CA LYS A 50 12.14 6.14 -14.72
C LYS A 50 12.42 7.09 -13.57
N ASP A 51 13.42 7.94 -13.75
CA ASP A 51 13.65 9.08 -12.86
C ASP A 51 12.55 10.16 -13.05
N GLU A 52 12.60 11.20 -12.23
CA GLU A 52 11.63 12.32 -12.30
C GLU A 52 11.65 13.05 -13.66
N GLN A 53 12.73 12.93 -14.43
CA GLN A 53 12.84 13.50 -15.78
C GLN A 53 12.51 12.49 -16.88
N GLY A 54 12.03 11.29 -16.52
CA GLY A 54 11.62 10.24 -17.45
C GLY A 54 12.75 9.42 -18.04
N ARG A 55 13.99 9.53 -17.52
CA ARG A 55 15.15 8.77 -18.01
C ARG A 55 15.16 7.39 -17.37
N LEU A 56 15.57 6.39 -18.14
CA LEU A 56 15.71 5.02 -17.67
C LEU A 56 16.86 4.92 -16.67
N ASN A 57 16.60 4.25 -15.54
CA ASN A 57 17.61 3.95 -14.54
C ASN A 57 17.47 2.49 -14.08
N SER A 58 18.58 1.79 -13.89
CA SER A 58 18.55 0.43 -13.32
C SER A 58 18.50 0.51 -11.80
N GLU A 59 17.66 -0.31 -11.17
CA GLU A 59 17.52 -0.44 -9.71
C GLU A 59 18.41 -1.53 -9.12
N ALA A 60 19.33 -2.07 -9.91
CA ALA A 60 20.32 -3.02 -9.44
C ALA A 60 21.09 -2.45 -8.24
N LEU A 61 21.19 -3.19 -7.14
CA LEU A 61 21.88 -2.76 -5.92
C LEU A 61 22.67 -3.92 -5.30
N GLY A 62 23.82 -3.59 -4.70
CA GLY A 62 24.60 -4.52 -3.85
C GLY A 62 25.70 -5.34 -4.54
N PRO A 63 26.44 -6.15 -3.77
CA PRO A 63 27.57 -6.95 -4.26
C PRO A 63 27.18 -8.10 -5.20
N ASP A 64 25.90 -8.49 -5.22
CA ASP A 64 25.35 -9.53 -6.11
C ASP A 64 24.81 -8.94 -7.43
N SER A 65 24.78 -7.61 -7.59
CA SER A 65 24.45 -6.97 -8.85
C SER A 65 25.74 -6.80 -9.66
N SER A 66 25.89 -7.58 -10.71
CA SER A 66 27.16 -7.78 -11.44
C SER A 66 27.63 -6.57 -12.25
N GLY A 67 27.06 -5.37 -12.05
CA GLY A 67 27.28 -4.21 -12.93
C GLY A 67 26.67 -4.38 -14.32
N VAL A 68 26.21 -5.59 -14.66
CA VAL A 68 25.80 -6.01 -16.01
C VAL A 68 24.55 -5.25 -16.47
N CYS A 69 23.65 -4.89 -15.56
CA CYS A 69 22.48 -4.09 -15.91
C CYS A 69 22.82 -2.63 -16.26
N TRP A 70 24.02 -2.15 -15.96
CA TRP A 70 24.52 -0.84 -16.43
C TRP A 70 25.50 -0.97 -17.60
N ASP A 71 25.78 -2.19 -18.09
CA ASP A 71 26.59 -2.35 -19.29
C ASP A 71 25.91 -1.70 -20.49
N GLN A 72 26.70 -1.14 -21.40
CA GLN A 72 26.20 -0.44 -22.57
C GLN A 72 25.21 -1.29 -23.37
N LYS A 73 25.42 -2.60 -23.48
CA LYS A 73 24.48 -3.48 -24.22
C LYS A 73 23.12 -3.58 -23.54
N ALA A 74 23.09 -3.63 -22.21
CA ALA A 74 21.86 -3.67 -21.44
C ALA A 74 21.10 -2.36 -21.56
N VAL A 75 21.82 -1.24 -21.44
CA VAL A 75 21.29 0.12 -21.63
C VAL A 75 20.74 0.30 -23.05
N ASP A 76 21.53 -0.03 -24.08
CA ASP A 76 21.11 0.06 -25.49
C ASP A 76 19.85 -0.78 -25.77
N GLN A 77 19.77 -1.97 -25.16
CA GLN A 77 18.60 -2.84 -25.29
C GLN A 77 17.35 -2.19 -24.68
N VAL A 78 17.43 -1.71 -23.44
CA VAL A 78 16.26 -1.11 -22.78
C VAL A 78 15.85 0.20 -23.44
N GLU A 79 16.80 1.03 -23.86
CA GLU A 79 16.51 2.28 -24.57
C GLU A 79 15.83 2.02 -25.93
N ARG A 80 16.32 1.02 -26.67
CA ARG A 80 15.68 0.60 -27.92
C ARG A 80 14.24 0.14 -27.67
N LEU A 81 14.02 -0.68 -26.64
CA LEU A 81 12.67 -1.17 -26.31
C LEU A 81 11.74 -0.05 -25.84
N ASP A 82 12.23 0.94 -25.09
CA ASP A 82 11.45 2.11 -24.68
C ASP A 82 11.06 2.96 -25.89
N LYS A 83 12.02 3.24 -26.79
CA LYS A 83 11.80 4.00 -28.02
C LYS A 83 10.80 3.30 -28.96
N GLU A 84 10.84 1.98 -29.02
CA GLU A 84 9.90 1.14 -29.77
C GLU A 84 8.55 0.94 -29.06
N LYS A 85 8.38 1.48 -27.83
CA LYS A 85 7.19 1.27 -26.97
C LYS A 85 6.87 -0.20 -26.71
N LYS A 86 7.91 -1.02 -26.59
CA LYS A 86 7.82 -2.47 -26.32
C LYS A 86 8.07 -2.82 -24.86
N LEU A 87 8.51 -1.88 -24.03
CA LEU A 87 8.60 -2.09 -22.58
C LEU A 87 7.21 -2.20 -21.97
N ILE A 88 7.02 -3.27 -21.19
CA ILE A 88 5.85 -3.44 -20.33
C ILE A 88 6.19 -2.83 -18.99
N TRP A 89 5.41 -1.83 -18.59
CA TRP A 89 5.52 -1.16 -17.30
C TRP A 89 4.51 -1.75 -16.33
N TYR A 90 4.98 -2.13 -15.15
CA TYR A 90 4.19 -2.64 -14.04
C TYR A 90 4.04 -1.56 -12.97
N ASP A 91 2.90 -1.57 -12.28
CA ASP A 91 2.71 -0.78 -11.07
C ASP A 91 3.65 -1.30 -9.96
N PRO A 92 4.15 -0.44 -9.06
CA PRO A 92 4.90 -0.89 -7.89
C PRO A 92 4.07 -1.86 -7.03
N PRO A 93 4.72 -2.78 -6.27
CA PRO A 93 4.00 -3.71 -5.40
C PRO A 93 3.12 -2.99 -4.38
N SER A 94 1.90 -3.50 -4.17
CA SER A 94 0.98 -3.02 -3.13
C SER A 94 0.71 -4.09 -2.10
N PHE A 95 1.28 -3.96 -0.91
CA PHE A 95 1.14 -4.93 0.16
C PHE A 95 -0.13 -4.71 0.99
N ASP A 96 -1.29 -4.89 0.36
CA ASP A 96 -2.59 -4.67 1.00
C ASP A 96 -3.11 -5.90 1.76
N PHE A 97 -2.36 -6.99 1.81
CA PHE A 97 -2.75 -8.24 2.47
C PHE A 97 -1.69 -8.70 3.48
N GLU A 98 -2.13 -9.36 4.54
CA GLU A 98 -1.26 -9.88 5.58
C GLU A 98 -1.56 -11.35 5.90
N TYR A 99 -0.54 -12.09 6.32
CA TYR A 99 -0.62 -13.47 6.81
C TYR A 99 0.41 -13.71 7.92
N GLY A 100 0.10 -14.64 8.82
CA GLY A 100 1.03 -15.09 9.86
C GLY A 100 0.90 -14.34 11.18
N ASN A 101 1.99 -14.33 11.96
CA ASN A 101 2.05 -13.78 13.30
C ASN A 101 3.19 -12.75 13.38
N LYS A 102 2.84 -11.51 13.74
CA LYS A 102 3.77 -10.37 13.88
C LYS A 102 4.92 -10.64 14.86
N ASN A 103 4.74 -11.54 15.82
CA ASN A 103 5.77 -11.92 16.79
C ASN A 103 6.62 -13.13 16.34
N LYS A 104 6.34 -13.70 15.16
CA LYS A 104 7.06 -14.85 14.60
C LYS A 104 7.33 -14.65 13.11
N CYS A 105 6.60 -15.37 12.24
CA CYS A 105 6.66 -15.21 10.80
C CYS A 105 5.49 -14.32 10.35
N TYR A 106 5.80 -13.14 9.85
CA TYR A 106 4.79 -12.22 9.33
C TYR A 106 5.03 -11.91 7.86
N TYR A 107 3.96 -11.92 7.07
CA TYR A 107 4.03 -11.79 5.62
C TYR A 107 3.06 -10.72 5.17
N MET A 108 3.59 -9.72 4.49
CA MET A 108 2.86 -8.72 3.75
C MET A 108 2.82 -9.15 2.29
N VAL A 109 1.65 -9.09 1.66
CA VAL A 109 1.38 -9.75 0.38
C VAL A 109 0.76 -8.79 -0.62
N ASP A 110 1.37 -8.71 -1.81
CA ASP A 110 0.75 -8.17 -3.02
C ASP A 110 0.18 -9.34 -3.83
N LYS A 111 -1.15 -9.51 -3.78
CA LYS A 111 -1.82 -10.57 -4.52
C LYS A 111 -1.86 -10.35 -6.04
N LYS A 112 -1.75 -9.10 -6.51
CA LYS A 112 -1.79 -8.76 -7.94
C LYS A 112 -0.44 -9.04 -8.59
N GLY A 113 0.64 -8.56 -7.96
CA GLY A 113 2.01 -8.78 -8.41
C GLY A 113 2.59 -10.14 -8.05
N GLY A 114 2.02 -10.83 -7.05
CA GLY A 114 2.54 -12.11 -6.55
C GLY A 114 3.72 -11.97 -5.60
N PHE A 115 3.94 -10.78 -5.04
CA PHE A 115 5.07 -10.50 -4.17
C PHE A 115 4.75 -10.77 -2.69
N VAL A 116 5.73 -11.28 -1.97
CA VAL A 116 5.66 -11.53 -0.53
C VAL A 116 6.83 -10.84 0.15
N ASN A 117 6.53 -9.82 0.94
CA ASN A 117 7.48 -9.21 1.85
C ASN A 117 7.38 -9.89 3.21
N PHE A 118 8.48 -10.52 3.64
CA PHE A 118 8.55 -11.29 4.86
C PHE A 118 9.30 -10.54 5.95
N MET A 119 8.73 -10.55 7.16
CA MET A 119 9.29 -9.94 8.36
C MET A 119 9.33 -10.94 9.51
N LEU A 120 10.39 -10.83 10.31
CA LEU A 120 10.58 -11.58 11.55
C LEU A 120 10.12 -10.73 12.75
N GLY A 121 9.52 -11.38 13.74
CA GLY A 121 9.37 -10.80 15.07
C GLY A 121 10.69 -10.71 15.83
N ASP A 122 10.69 -9.97 16.94
CA ASP A 122 11.90 -9.67 17.72
C ASP A 122 12.52 -10.91 18.39
N ASP A 123 11.69 -11.89 18.77
CA ASP A 123 12.10 -13.08 19.55
C ASP A 123 12.04 -14.38 18.72
N VAL A 124 12.66 -14.40 17.53
CA VAL A 124 12.65 -15.57 16.63
C VAL A 124 14.02 -16.24 16.58
N THR A 125 14.06 -17.56 16.75
CA THR A 125 15.29 -18.35 16.61
C THR A 125 15.71 -18.50 15.15
N GLU A 126 16.97 -18.81 14.87
CA GLU A 126 17.46 -19.02 13.50
C GLU A 126 16.71 -20.15 12.78
N ALA A 127 16.42 -21.24 13.47
CA ALA A 127 15.64 -22.36 12.92
C ALA A 127 14.19 -21.96 12.56
N GLU A 128 13.56 -21.12 13.39
CA GLU A 128 12.24 -20.56 13.07
C GLU A 128 12.33 -19.60 11.89
N ALA A 129 13.36 -18.76 11.83
CA ALA A 129 13.57 -17.84 10.72
C ALA A 129 13.75 -18.58 9.38
N ASP A 130 14.53 -19.67 9.37
CA ASP A 130 14.73 -20.50 8.19
C ASP A 130 13.44 -21.19 7.77
N GLU A 131 12.63 -21.66 8.73
CA GLU A 131 11.30 -22.17 8.43
C GLU A 131 10.43 -21.09 7.78
N CYS A 132 10.41 -19.88 8.35
CA CYS A 132 9.61 -18.78 7.80
C CYS A 132 10.02 -18.41 6.35
N ARG A 133 11.30 -18.53 6.00
CA ARG A 133 11.82 -18.17 4.67
C ARG A 133 11.49 -19.18 3.57
N LYS A 134 11.08 -20.40 3.92
CA LYS A 134 10.77 -21.45 2.93
C LYS A 134 9.73 -20.97 1.92
N GLU A 135 9.96 -21.31 0.65
CA GLU A 135 9.03 -20.98 -0.45
C GLU A 135 7.61 -21.51 -0.20
N SER A 136 7.48 -22.70 0.40
CA SER A 136 6.17 -23.24 0.78
C SER A 136 5.37 -22.34 1.73
N ASN A 137 6.06 -21.58 2.60
CA ASN A 137 5.41 -20.64 3.50
C ASN A 137 5.08 -19.31 2.80
N LYS A 138 5.89 -18.86 1.83
CA LYS A 138 5.55 -17.72 0.97
C LYS A 138 4.33 -18.02 0.08
N GLU A 139 4.27 -19.20 -0.53
CA GLU A 139 3.10 -19.66 -1.31
C GLU A 139 1.82 -19.74 -0.44
N LYS A 140 1.97 -20.22 0.80
CA LYS A 140 0.89 -20.24 1.78
C LYS A 140 0.43 -18.84 2.14
N ALA A 141 1.35 -17.89 2.32
CA ALA A 141 1.01 -16.49 2.54
C ALA A 141 0.24 -15.90 1.33
N LEU A 142 0.72 -16.12 0.09
CA LEU A 142 0.03 -15.64 -1.13
C LEU A 142 -1.42 -16.13 -1.21
N SER A 143 -1.64 -17.42 -0.92
CA SER A 143 -2.97 -18.02 -0.98
C SER A 143 -3.88 -17.58 0.17
N LEU A 144 -3.38 -17.57 1.41
CA LEU A 144 -4.20 -17.40 2.61
C LEU A 144 -4.23 -15.97 3.17
N ALA A 145 -3.42 -15.04 2.66
CA ALA A 145 -3.38 -13.68 3.19
C ALA A 145 -4.73 -12.99 3.11
N THR A 146 -5.07 -12.28 4.17
CA THR A 146 -6.30 -11.50 4.32
C THR A 146 -6.01 -10.04 4.11
N LYS A 147 -6.98 -9.28 3.58
CA LYS A 147 -6.78 -7.85 3.34
C LYS A 147 -6.50 -7.15 4.67
N VAL A 148 -5.43 -6.37 4.72
CA VAL A 148 -5.07 -5.53 5.87
C VAL A 148 -6.25 -4.61 6.14
N GLU A 149 -6.71 -4.57 7.38
CA GLU A 149 -7.74 -3.62 7.77
C GLU A 149 -7.14 -2.22 7.71
N LYS A 150 -7.65 -1.37 6.80
CA LYS A 150 -7.20 0.02 6.72
C LYS A 150 -7.61 0.74 8.01
N GLU A 151 -6.63 1.36 8.65
CA GLU A 151 -6.82 2.14 9.86
C GLU A 151 -6.41 3.59 9.59
N VAL A 152 -7.05 4.54 10.27
CA VAL A 152 -6.69 5.95 10.27
C VAL A 152 -6.53 6.36 11.73
N GLU A 153 -5.34 6.87 12.07
CA GLU A 153 -5.01 7.29 13.44
C GLU A 153 -4.47 8.71 13.46
N PHE A 154 -5.03 9.54 14.35
CA PHE A 154 -4.40 10.80 14.74
C PHE A 154 -4.89 11.24 16.12
N GLY A 155 -3.98 11.84 16.90
CA GLY A 155 -4.28 12.29 18.26
C GLY A 155 -4.58 11.16 19.25
N GLY A 156 -4.12 9.92 18.97
CA GLY A 156 -4.36 8.74 19.80
C GLY A 156 -5.73 8.07 19.59
N TYR A 157 -6.50 8.51 18.60
CA TYR A 157 -7.78 7.91 18.22
C TYR A 157 -7.61 7.11 16.94
N VAL A 158 -8.05 5.86 16.95
CA VAL A 158 -7.98 4.94 15.81
C VAL A 158 -9.39 4.72 15.24
N ALA A 159 -9.52 4.83 13.91
CA ALA A 159 -10.72 4.46 13.20
C ALA A 159 -10.44 3.45 12.09
N THR A 160 -11.30 2.44 12.01
CA THR A 160 -11.33 1.49 10.89
C THR A 160 -12.71 1.52 10.25
N LYS A 161 -12.89 0.84 9.10
CA LYS A 161 -14.19 0.72 8.42
C LYS A 161 -15.30 0.13 9.33
N LYS A 162 -14.94 -0.68 10.33
CA LYS A 162 -15.88 -1.28 11.28
C LYS A 162 -16.29 -0.31 12.40
N ASN A 163 -15.55 0.79 12.59
CA ASN A 163 -15.76 1.77 13.64
C ASN A 163 -16.19 3.15 13.09
N ILE A 164 -17.43 3.22 12.61
CA ILE A 164 -17.99 4.49 12.10
C ILE A 164 -18.01 5.60 13.16
N LEU A 165 -18.24 5.26 14.43
CA LEU A 165 -18.26 6.27 15.49
C LEU A 165 -16.88 6.90 15.64
N GLY A 166 -15.81 6.10 15.66
CA GLY A 166 -14.43 6.58 15.62
C GLY A 166 -14.17 7.48 14.42
N SER A 167 -14.62 7.09 13.22
CA SER A 167 -14.46 7.93 12.02
C SER A 167 -15.22 9.25 12.10
N VAL A 168 -16.42 9.28 12.68
CA VAL A 168 -17.23 10.50 12.87
C VAL A 168 -16.56 11.43 13.89
N VAL A 169 -16.05 10.89 15.00
CA VAL A 169 -15.28 11.64 16.01
C VAL A 169 -14.04 12.25 15.37
N LEU A 170 -13.24 11.44 14.68
CA LEU A 170 -12.04 11.89 13.99
C LEU A 170 -12.33 12.94 12.92
N ALA A 171 -13.44 12.80 12.17
CA ALA A 171 -13.85 13.80 11.19
C ALA A 171 -14.22 15.14 11.84
N CYS A 172 -14.95 15.09 12.95
CA CYS A 172 -15.27 16.26 13.75
C CYS A 172 -14.00 16.91 14.31
N TYR A 173 -13.07 16.13 14.85
CA TYR A 173 -11.78 16.63 15.33
C TYR A 173 -11.00 17.33 14.22
N THR A 174 -10.82 16.66 13.07
CA THR A 174 -10.12 17.24 11.90
C THR A 174 -10.80 18.51 11.41
N GLY A 175 -12.14 18.57 11.40
CA GLY A 175 -12.87 19.78 11.03
C GLY A 175 -12.72 20.91 12.05
N SER A 176 -12.48 20.59 13.32
CA SER A 176 -12.32 21.57 14.40
C SER A 176 -10.96 22.26 14.40
N LEU A 177 -9.96 21.75 13.66
CA LEU A 177 -8.62 22.31 13.60
C LEU A 177 -8.62 23.72 12.99
N ASP A 178 -7.79 24.60 13.53
CA ASP A 178 -7.81 26.04 13.25
C ASP A 178 -7.58 26.38 11.78
N SER A 179 -8.18 27.49 11.36
CA SER A 179 -8.14 27.98 9.99
C SER A 179 -6.80 28.55 9.59
N ASP A 180 -5.95 28.96 10.54
CA ASP A 180 -4.63 29.54 10.30
C ASP A 180 -3.58 28.49 9.87
N GLY A 181 -3.82 27.22 10.18
CA GLY A 181 -2.93 26.12 9.85
C GLY A 181 -1.60 26.10 10.63
N MET A 182 -1.50 26.81 11.77
CA MET A 182 -0.24 26.95 12.50
C MET A 182 0.23 25.64 13.17
N LEU A 183 -0.69 24.83 13.71
CA LEU A 183 -0.34 23.53 14.31
C LEU A 183 -0.48 22.35 13.35
N VAL A 184 -1.47 22.41 12.47
CA VAL A 184 -1.72 21.40 11.43
C VAL A 184 -1.96 22.13 10.13
N SER A 185 -1.11 21.89 9.14
CA SER A 185 -1.22 22.55 7.84
C SER A 185 -2.56 22.22 7.18
N LYS A 186 -3.01 23.10 6.28
CA LYS A 186 -4.25 22.87 5.51
C LYS A 186 -4.17 21.63 4.64
N GLU A 187 -2.97 21.32 4.14
CA GLU A 187 -2.69 20.12 3.38
C GLU A 187 -2.85 18.87 4.24
N GLU A 188 -2.26 18.86 5.44
CA GLU A 188 -2.39 17.76 6.39
C GLU A 188 -3.84 17.57 6.85
N GLN A 189 -4.56 18.65 7.14
CA GLN A 189 -5.99 18.59 7.46
C GLN A 189 -6.81 17.96 6.32
N ALA A 190 -6.51 18.33 5.07
CA ALA A 190 -7.18 17.78 3.90
C ALA A 190 -6.82 16.30 3.68
N ASN A 191 -5.56 15.91 3.93
CA ASN A 191 -5.09 14.54 3.83
C ASN A 191 -5.79 13.63 4.85
N ARG A 192 -5.80 14.01 6.14
CA ARG A 192 -6.52 13.27 7.21
C ARG A 192 -7.99 13.06 6.87
N TYR A 193 -8.65 14.10 6.37
CA TYR A 193 -10.04 14.01 5.97
C TYR A 193 -10.25 13.06 4.78
N ARG A 194 -9.36 13.11 3.78
CA ARG A 194 -9.39 12.21 2.61
C ARG A 194 -9.18 10.75 3.03
N GLU A 195 -8.25 10.48 3.95
CA GLU A 195 -7.98 9.14 4.46
C GLU A 195 -9.19 8.54 5.18
N LEU A 196 -9.86 9.33 6.03
CA LEU A 196 -11.11 8.93 6.68
C LEU A 196 -12.19 8.55 5.67
N LEU A 197 -12.37 9.36 4.62
CA LEU A 197 -13.33 9.04 3.55
C LEU A 197 -12.93 7.78 2.79
N GLY A 198 -11.63 7.56 2.61
CA GLY A 198 -11.09 6.36 1.96
C GLY A 198 -11.37 5.06 2.71
N LEU A 199 -11.68 5.09 4.02
CA LEU A 199 -12.14 3.90 4.75
C LEU A 199 -13.52 3.40 4.25
N TYR A 200 -14.32 4.29 3.67
CA TYR A 200 -15.72 4.07 3.31
C TYR A 200 -15.97 4.22 1.81
N GLU A 201 -14.97 3.98 0.97
CA GLU A 201 -15.14 3.99 -0.48
C GLU A 201 -16.29 3.05 -0.89
N GLY A 202 -17.23 3.58 -1.68
CA GLY A 202 -18.47 2.89 -2.07
C GLY A 202 -19.61 2.92 -1.05
N ASP A 203 -19.40 3.45 0.16
CA ASP A 203 -20.41 3.57 1.23
C ASP A 203 -20.85 5.02 1.40
N SER A 204 -21.81 5.43 0.57
CA SER A 204 -22.32 6.81 0.51
C SER A 204 -22.99 7.27 1.81
N LEU A 205 -23.56 6.34 2.59
CA LEU A 205 -24.22 6.65 3.86
C LEU A 205 -23.18 7.08 4.90
N ASN A 206 -22.12 6.28 5.08
CA ASN A 206 -21.09 6.58 6.07
C ASN A 206 -20.21 7.75 5.63
N ILE A 207 -19.91 7.89 4.34
CA ILE A 207 -19.29 9.10 3.78
C ILE A 207 -20.09 10.36 4.17
N LYS A 208 -21.42 10.33 4.03
CA LYS A 208 -22.28 11.48 4.38
C LYS A 208 -22.18 11.84 5.87
N ARG A 209 -22.14 10.84 6.76
CA ARG A 209 -22.00 11.05 8.22
C ARG A 209 -20.66 11.72 8.56
N ILE A 210 -19.57 11.21 7.99
CA ILE A 210 -18.22 11.78 8.14
C ILE A 210 -18.19 13.23 7.63
N ASN A 211 -18.78 13.48 6.45
CA ASN A 211 -18.89 14.83 5.88
C ASN A 211 -19.66 15.80 6.78
N ASN A 212 -20.77 15.36 7.36
CA ASN A 212 -21.57 16.19 8.25
C ASN A 212 -20.79 16.57 9.51
N ALA A 213 -20.10 15.61 10.12
CA ALA A 213 -19.29 15.83 11.31
C ALA A 213 -18.14 16.82 11.08
N PHE A 214 -17.38 16.61 9.99
CA PHE A 214 -16.32 17.52 9.58
C PHE A 214 -16.84 18.95 9.36
N ASN A 215 -17.92 19.10 8.60
CA ASN A 215 -18.49 20.41 8.29
C ASN A 215 -19.11 21.11 9.50
N PHE A 216 -19.73 20.35 10.41
CA PHE A 216 -20.23 20.88 11.68
C PHE A 216 -19.08 21.49 12.48
N ALA A 217 -18.01 20.74 12.70
CA ALA A 217 -16.89 21.21 13.49
C ALA A 217 -16.17 22.41 12.86
N ARG A 218 -15.98 22.37 11.55
CA ARG A 218 -15.37 23.47 10.79
C ARG A 218 -16.15 24.79 10.91
N ARG A 219 -17.48 24.72 10.99
CA ARG A 219 -18.33 25.92 11.11
C ARG A 219 -18.50 26.41 12.54
N ASN A 220 -18.46 25.50 13.51
CA ASN A 220 -18.91 25.78 14.88
C ASN A 220 -17.80 25.72 15.93
N LEU A 221 -16.65 25.09 15.64
CA LEU A 221 -15.59 24.83 16.61
C LEU A 221 -14.25 25.46 16.19
N SER A 222 -13.92 25.46 14.89
CA SER A 222 -12.72 26.11 14.34
C SER A 222 -12.62 27.56 14.81
N ASP A 223 -11.43 27.97 15.27
CA ASP A 223 -11.10 29.35 15.66
C ASP A 223 -11.91 29.93 16.84
N ARG A 224 -12.84 29.16 17.43
CA ARG A 224 -13.71 29.60 18.53
C ARG A 224 -13.26 29.18 19.91
N TYR A 225 -12.43 28.15 19.99
CA TYR A 225 -11.88 27.64 21.24
C TYR A 225 -10.35 27.66 21.13
N PRO A 226 -9.60 28.00 22.18
CA PRO A 226 -8.15 27.87 22.14
C PRO A 226 -7.77 26.42 21.83
N LEU A 227 -6.63 26.23 21.17
CA LEU A 227 -5.96 24.93 21.12
C LEU A 227 -5.56 24.62 22.57
N ASP A 228 -6.42 23.90 23.28
CA ASP A 228 -5.95 23.23 24.48
C ASP A 228 -4.81 22.31 24.04
N THR A 229 -3.80 22.14 24.89
CA THR A 229 -2.45 21.67 24.51
C THR A 229 -2.39 20.30 23.80
N ARG A 230 -3.53 19.63 23.59
CA ARG A 230 -3.69 18.39 22.82
C ARG A 230 -5.03 18.26 22.07
N GLY A 231 -5.84 19.32 21.95
CA GLY A 231 -7.15 19.24 21.27
C GLY A 231 -8.22 18.43 22.02
N GLN A 232 -8.01 18.13 23.31
CA GLN A 232 -8.88 17.29 24.14
C GLN A 232 -10.26 17.89 24.33
N TYR A 233 -10.37 19.19 24.58
CA TYR A 233 -11.67 19.86 24.72
C TYR A 233 -12.49 19.79 23.43
N ARG A 234 -11.85 19.96 22.28
CA ARG A 234 -12.52 19.86 20.98
C ARG A 234 -12.94 18.41 20.70
N ALA A 235 -12.09 17.44 21.05
CA ALA A 235 -12.40 16.01 20.98
C ALA A 235 -13.59 15.65 21.89
N ASP A 236 -13.62 16.14 23.13
CA ASP A 236 -14.72 15.95 24.08
C ASP A 236 -16.04 16.51 23.55
N VAL A 237 -16.03 17.71 22.96
CA VAL A 237 -17.23 18.28 22.32
C VAL A 237 -17.70 17.39 21.16
N CYS A 238 -16.77 16.92 20.33
CA CYS A 238 -17.08 16.00 19.23
C CYS A 238 -17.68 14.68 19.75
N ASP A 239 -17.06 14.04 20.74
CA ASP A 239 -17.54 12.83 21.40
C ASP A 239 -18.94 13.02 21.97
N GLN A 240 -19.17 14.12 22.69
CA GLN A 240 -20.48 14.45 23.25
C GLN A 240 -21.55 14.65 22.18
N MET A 241 -21.21 15.25 21.03
CA MET A 241 -22.17 15.43 19.93
C MET A 241 -22.51 14.10 19.25
N VAL A 242 -21.53 13.19 19.12
CA VAL A 242 -21.75 11.82 18.64
C VAL A 242 -22.63 11.03 19.60
N LEU A 243 -22.32 11.03 20.89
CA LEU A 243 -23.10 10.33 21.93
C LEU A 243 -24.56 10.84 22.01
N LYS A 244 -24.78 12.12 21.69
CA LYS A 244 -26.12 12.75 21.65
C LYS A 244 -26.85 12.58 20.31
N GLY A 245 -26.25 11.87 19.34
CA GLY A 245 -26.85 11.64 18.02
C GLY A 245 -27.01 12.92 17.17
N LYS A 246 -26.17 13.93 17.40
CA LYS A 246 -26.23 15.23 16.71
C LYS A 246 -25.34 15.30 15.46
N LEU A 247 -24.52 14.27 15.22
CA LEU A 247 -23.59 14.12 14.09
C LEU A 247 -23.84 12.85 13.29
#